data_AF-A0A2H0N2C5-F1
#
_entry.id   AF-A0A2H0N2C5-F1
#
_cell.length_a   1.000
_cell.length_b   1.000
_cell.length_c   1.000
_cell.angle_alpha   90.00
_cell.angle_beta   90.00
_cell.angle_gamma   90.00
#
_symmetry.space_group_name_H-M   'P 1'
#
loop_
_entity.id
_entity.type
_entity.pdbx_description
1 polymer ?
#
loop_
_entity_poly.entity_id
_entity_poly.type
_entity_poly.pdbx_seq_one_letter_code
_entity_poly.pdbx_strand_id
1 'polypeptide(L)'
;MKFLTQQELKKMMLASYERIEREKEKINKINVFPVPDQDTGSNLAKTLLGIKGAIEKKEYKDLQEASAAILNGALASAQGNAGVIYTGFLAGFLLQLNKNPVNAQKLAAAFSQGAKRARESIQDPKEGTILDVIDATADVFKKEAEKKSNIIDILKVAIEKAQIALLATREKMEVFRKANVVDAGGLGFLMILESYLDAIEPSVAKVSEGKEKPSEKVKRFVQVLSNRYEVVSLIEDLETDQKTIREKLKKLGDCLDIVQVGNKMKIHIHTDYPDEVKRIIKDSGEVLSLREEDMAKEVVGEPSVREISIGIVTENNITCLPEKVMERYQIETVDAIVDWPEGENLPGENIYQKMREADRQGIKEFP
;
A
#
# COMPACT_ATOMS: atom_id res chain seq x y z
N MET A 1 -24.58 -13.13 -17.78
CA MET A 1 -25.05 -12.24 -16.69
C MET A 1 -25.35 -10.85 -17.27
N LYS A 2 -26.58 -10.32 -17.13
CA LYS A 2 -26.97 -9.00 -17.71
C LYS A 2 -26.71 -7.82 -16.76
N PHE A 3 -26.77 -8.07 -15.46
CA PHE A 3 -26.52 -7.05 -14.46
C PHE A 3 -25.67 -7.62 -13.33
N LEU A 4 -24.86 -6.75 -12.72
CA LEU A 4 -24.13 -7.01 -11.49
C LEU A 4 -24.99 -6.62 -10.29
N THR A 5 -25.01 -7.48 -9.28
CA THR A 5 -25.68 -7.31 -7.99
C THR A 5 -24.66 -7.18 -6.86
N GLN A 6 -25.11 -6.74 -5.69
CA GLN A 6 -24.29 -6.66 -4.48
C GLN A 6 -23.79 -8.02 -3.99
N GLN A 7 -24.54 -9.10 -4.23
CA GLN A 7 -24.10 -10.45 -3.89
C GLN A 7 -22.97 -10.92 -4.80
N GLU A 8 -23.07 -10.66 -6.10
CA GLU A 8 -22.00 -10.97 -7.07
C GLU A 8 -20.74 -10.13 -6.78
N LEU A 9 -20.88 -8.82 -6.52
CA LEU A 9 -19.76 -7.97 -6.13
C LEU A 9 -19.08 -8.49 -4.86
N LYS A 10 -19.85 -8.89 -3.84
CA LYS A 10 -19.30 -9.50 -2.62
C LYS A 10 -18.51 -10.77 -2.95
N LYS A 11 -19.07 -11.67 -3.76
CA LYS A 11 -18.39 -12.91 -4.18
C LYS A 11 -17.08 -12.63 -4.93
N MET A 12 -17.10 -11.69 -5.87
CA MET A 12 -15.92 -11.25 -6.62
C MET A 12 -14.78 -10.79 -5.69
N MET A 13 -15.09 -9.98 -4.68
CA MET A 13 -14.09 -9.49 -3.72
C MET A 13 -13.53 -10.60 -2.84
N LEU A 14 -14.38 -11.50 -2.34
CA LEU A 14 -13.94 -12.64 -1.53
C LEU A 14 -13.07 -13.62 -2.32
N ALA A 15 -13.48 -13.96 -3.55
CA ALA A 15 -12.70 -14.82 -4.45
C ALA A 15 -11.34 -14.19 -4.84
N SER A 16 -11.28 -12.86 -4.90
CA SER A 16 -10.02 -12.15 -5.15
C SER A 16 -9.06 -12.30 -3.98
N TYR A 17 -9.53 -12.13 -2.75
CA TYR A 17 -8.72 -12.40 -1.56
C TYR A 17 -8.20 -13.83 -1.54
N GLU A 18 -9.08 -14.82 -1.71
CA GLU A 18 -8.71 -16.24 -1.65
C GLU A 18 -7.64 -16.61 -2.69
N ARG A 19 -7.75 -16.04 -3.89
CA ARG A 19 -6.77 -16.27 -4.96
C ARG A 19 -5.44 -15.60 -4.67
N ILE A 20 -5.46 -14.31 -4.33
CA ILE A 20 -4.21 -13.57 -4.08
C ILE A 20 -3.49 -14.14 -2.85
N GLU A 21 -4.20 -14.47 -1.77
CA GLU A 21 -3.57 -15.08 -0.59
C GLU A 21 -2.90 -16.41 -0.92
N ARG A 22 -3.53 -17.24 -1.77
CA ARG A 22 -2.95 -18.52 -2.21
C ARG A 22 -1.76 -18.35 -3.15
N GLU A 23 -1.76 -17.31 -3.98
CA GLU A 23 -0.80 -17.14 -5.09
C GLU A 23 0.19 -15.98 -4.89
N LYS A 24 0.17 -15.30 -3.74
CA LYS A 24 1.01 -14.14 -3.45
C LYS A 24 2.50 -14.37 -3.69
N GLU A 25 3.00 -15.58 -3.41
CA GLU A 25 4.41 -15.92 -3.65
C GLU A 25 4.81 -15.86 -5.13
N LYS A 26 3.88 -16.12 -6.05
CA LYS A 26 4.14 -15.98 -7.50
C LYS A 26 4.32 -14.52 -7.88
N ILE A 27 3.58 -13.62 -7.23
CA ILE A 27 3.65 -12.17 -7.43
C ILE A 27 4.93 -11.63 -6.78
N ASN A 28 5.20 -12.01 -5.53
CA ASN A 28 6.39 -11.63 -4.76
C ASN A 28 7.67 -11.97 -5.52
N LYS A 29 7.76 -13.17 -6.10
CA LYS A 29 8.94 -13.64 -6.83
C LYS A 29 9.34 -12.77 -8.02
N ILE A 30 8.40 -12.04 -8.62
CA ILE A 30 8.64 -11.18 -9.78
C ILE A 30 8.69 -9.69 -9.42
N ASN A 31 8.57 -9.33 -8.14
CA ASN A 31 8.66 -7.93 -7.71
C ASN A 31 10.10 -7.43 -7.84
N VAL A 32 10.34 -6.64 -8.89
CA VAL A 32 11.64 -6.01 -9.17
C VAL A 32 11.54 -4.50 -9.36
N PHE A 33 10.34 -3.91 -9.22
CA PHE A 33 10.07 -2.49 -9.44
C PHE A 33 8.92 -1.99 -8.55
N PRO A 34 9.00 -0.77 -7.99
CA PRO A 34 10.17 0.11 -7.99
C PRO A 34 11.30 -0.42 -7.10
N VAL A 35 10.95 -1.19 -6.07
CA VAL A 35 11.87 -1.78 -5.11
C VAL A 35 11.76 -3.32 -5.19
N PRO A 36 12.89 -4.06 -5.27
CA PRO A 36 12.90 -5.52 -5.36
C PRO A 36 12.81 -6.21 -3.98
N ASP A 37 11.81 -5.84 -3.18
CA ASP A 37 11.59 -6.32 -1.79
C ASP A 37 10.81 -7.65 -1.70
N GLN A 38 10.24 -8.12 -2.81
CA GLN A 38 9.41 -9.34 -2.87
C GLN A 38 8.16 -9.31 -1.99
N ASP A 39 7.50 -8.16 -1.84
CA ASP A 39 6.33 -8.02 -0.97
C ASP A 39 5.00 -7.73 -1.70
N THR A 40 5.02 -7.42 -3.00
CA THR A 40 3.85 -6.89 -3.73
C THR A 40 2.60 -7.76 -3.58
N GLY A 41 2.75 -9.09 -3.67
CA GLY A 41 1.66 -10.05 -3.47
C GLY A 41 1.16 -10.06 -2.02
N SER A 42 2.08 -10.02 -1.05
CA SER A 42 1.75 -9.92 0.38
C SER A 42 0.99 -8.63 0.70
N ASN A 43 1.38 -7.50 0.14
CA ASN A 43 0.74 -6.19 0.35
C ASN A 43 -0.65 -6.12 -0.31
N LEU A 44 -0.81 -6.69 -1.51
CA LEU A 44 -2.13 -6.87 -2.13
C LEU A 44 -3.02 -7.81 -1.29
N ALA A 45 -2.48 -8.91 -0.77
CA ALA A 45 -3.23 -9.84 0.07
C ALA A 45 -3.74 -9.17 1.35
N LYS A 46 -2.91 -8.38 2.04
CA LYS A 46 -3.31 -7.60 3.23
C LYS A 46 -4.39 -6.57 2.91
N THR A 47 -4.29 -5.88 1.77
CA THR A 47 -5.31 -4.94 1.29
C THR A 47 -6.66 -5.66 1.10
N LEU A 48 -6.64 -6.82 0.43
CA LEU A 48 -7.83 -7.65 0.21
C LEU A 48 -8.36 -8.30 1.49
N LEU A 49 -7.49 -8.61 2.46
CA LEU A 49 -7.88 -9.12 3.77
C LEU A 49 -8.72 -8.08 4.53
N GLY A 50 -8.32 -6.81 4.46
CA GLY A 50 -9.11 -5.69 4.99
C GLY A 50 -10.51 -5.61 4.39
N ILE A 51 -10.60 -5.74 3.06
CA ILE A 51 -11.87 -5.80 2.34
C ILE A 51 -12.70 -6.99 2.84
N LYS A 52 -12.12 -8.20 2.88
CA LYS A 52 -12.79 -9.40 3.38
C LYS A 52 -13.33 -9.19 4.79
N GLY A 53 -12.53 -8.68 5.72
CA GLY A 53 -12.93 -8.39 7.09
C GLY A 53 -14.11 -7.41 7.16
N ALA A 54 -14.17 -6.44 6.25
CA ALA A 54 -15.25 -5.47 6.18
C ALA A 54 -16.58 -6.06 5.68
N ILE A 55 -16.56 -7.12 4.84
CA ILE A 55 -17.73 -7.59 4.08
C ILE A 55 -18.20 -9.03 4.36
N GLU A 56 -17.34 -9.92 4.84
CA GLU A 56 -17.60 -11.37 4.86
C GLU A 56 -18.87 -11.72 5.63
N LYS A 57 -19.04 -11.16 6.83
CA LYS A 57 -20.14 -11.47 7.75
C LYS A 57 -21.31 -10.47 7.68
N LYS A 58 -21.38 -9.67 6.61
CA LYS A 58 -22.42 -8.65 6.43
C LYS A 58 -23.31 -8.94 5.23
N GLU A 59 -24.57 -8.55 5.34
CA GLU A 59 -25.50 -8.48 4.22
C GLU A 59 -25.73 -7.02 3.85
N TYR A 60 -26.04 -6.78 2.58
CA TYR A 60 -26.17 -5.44 2.03
C TYR A 60 -27.49 -5.29 1.29
N LYS A 61 -28.16 -4.16 1.51
CA LYS A 61 -29.44 -3.86 0.87
C LYS A 61 -29.25 -3.60 -0.62
N ASP A 62 -28.16 -2.92 -0.98
CA ASP A 62 -27.85 -2.56 -2.35
C ASP A 62 -26.33 -2.48 -2.63
N LEU A 63 -25.98 -2.23 -3.89
CA LEU A 63 -24.59 -2.06 -4.31
C LEU A 63 -23.92 -0.84 -3.70
N GLN A 64 -24.66 0.20 -3.30
CA GLN A 64 -24.08 1.39 -2.71
C GLN A 64 -23.54 1.08 -1.32
N GLU A 65 -24.31 0.36 -0.51
CA GLU A 65 -23.90 -0.07 0.83
C GLU A 65 -22.70 -1.04 0.77
N ALA A 66 -22.75 -2.02 -0.15
CA ALA A 66 -21.65 -2.96 -0.38
C ALA A 66 -20.38 -2.22 -0.85
N SER A 67 -20.50 -1.30 -1.81
CA SER A 67 -19.40 -0.51 -2.35
C SER A 67 -18.73 0.35 -1.28
N ALA A 68 -19.51 0.98 -0.41
CA ALA A 68 -18.97 1.76 0.70
C ALA A 68 -18.20 0.89 1.71
N ALA A 69 -18.73 -0.30 2.05
CA ALA A 69 -18.05 -1.21 2.95
C ALA A 69 -16.73 -1.76 2.37
N ILE A 70 -16.73 -2.12 1.08
CA ILE A 70 -15.53 -2.57 0.37
C ILE A 70 -14.48 -1.45 0.36
N LEU A 71 -14.87 -0.23 -0.02
CA LEU A 71 -13.94 0.89 -0.11
C LEU A 71 -13.36 1.27 1.25
N ASN A 72 -14.15 1.25 2.31
CA ASN A 72 -13.66 1.49 3.67
C ASN A 72 -12.66 0.43 4.12
N GLY A 73 -12.93 -0.86 3.85
CA GLY A 73 -11.98 -1.95 4.14
C GLY A 73 -10.67 -1.80 3.38
N ALA A 74 -10.74 -1.42 2.10
CA ALA A 74 -9.58 -1.15 1.27
C ALA A 74 -8.75 0.02 1.82
N LEU A 75 -9.38 1.18 2.09
CA LEU A 75 -8.69 2.36 2.63
C LEU A 75 -8.01 2.08 3.97
N ALA A 76 -8.68 1.36 4.87
CA ALA A 76 -8.12 1.01 6.17
C ALA A 76 -6.85 0.14 6.04
N SER A 77 -6.84 -0.77 5.06
CA SER A 77 -5.83 -1.85 4.99
C SER A 77 -4.89 -1.76 3.80
N ALA A 78 -4.99 -0.73 2.96
CA ALA A 78 -4.11 -0.53 1.82
C ALA A 78 -2.65 -0.46 2.30
N GLN A 79 -1.81 -1.28 1.70
CA GLN A 79 -0.36 -1.38 1.96
C GLN A 79 0.42 -1.45 0.65
N GLY A 80 1.62 -0.88 0.65
CA GLY A 80 2.50 -0.78 -0.50
C GLY A 80 1.88 -0.05 -1.70
N ASN A 81 2.70 0.21 -2.72
CA ASN A 81 2.25 0.92 -3.92
C ASN A 81 1.10 0.19 -4.62
N ALA A 82 1.22 -1.12 -4.82
CA ALA A 82 0.19 -1.90 -5.52
C ALA A 82 -1.17 -1.88 -4.79
N GLY A 83 -1.18 -1.98 -3.45
CA GLY A 83 -2.40 -1.91 -2.65
C GLY A 83 -3.04 -0.53 -2.66
N VAL A 84 -2.24 0.54 -2.61
CA VAL A 84 -2.75 1.91 -2.70
C VAL A 84 -3.28 2.22 -4.10
N ILE A 85 -2.61 1.79 -5.17
CA ILE A 85 -3.10 1.94 -6.56
C ILE A 85 -4.41 1.17 -6.76
N TYR A 86 -4.50 -0.07 -6.29
CA TYR A 86 -5.73 -0.84 -6.37
C TYR A 86 -6.85 -0.19 -5.55
N THR A 87 -6.54 0.40 -4.39
CA THR A 87 -7.50 1.19 -3.61
C THR A 87 -7.94 2.46 -4.34
N GLY A 88 -7.03 3.12 -5.07
CA GLY A 88 -7.35 4.23 -5.97
C GLY A 88 -8.28 3.80 -7.10
N PHE A 89 -8.01 2.64 -7.73
CA PHE A 89 -8.92 2.03 -8.69
C PHE A 89 -10.31 1.80 -8.10
N LEU A 90 -10.39 1.16 -6.92
CA LEU A 90 -11.64 0.90 -6.23
C LEU A 90 -12.38 2.20 -5.88
N ALA A 91 -11.67 3.25 -5.46
CA ALA A 91 -12.26 4.55 -5.18
C ALA A 91 -12.94 5.16 -6.42
N GLY A 92 -12.39 4.97 -7.62
CA GLY A 92 -13.05 5.38 -8.85
C GLY A 92 -14.16 4.43 -9.30
N PHE A 93 -13.92 3.13 -9.19
CA PHE A 93 -14.81 2.07 -9.68
C PHE A 93 -16.09 1.94 -8.84
N LEU A 94 -15.95 1.78 -7.52
CA LEU A 94 -17.06 1.48 -6.62
C LEU A 94 -18.04 2.66 -6.49
N LEU A 95 -17.57 3.90 -6.56
CA LEU A 95 -18.43 5.08 -6.50
C LEU A 95 -19.38 5.19 -7.70
N GLN A 96 -19.06 4.53 -8.82
CA GLN A 96 -19.94 4.46 -9.99
C GLN A 96 -21.01 3.36 -9.88
N LEU A 97 -20.90 2.45 -8.90
CA LEU A 97 -21.84 1.35 -8.67
C LEU A 97 -23.03 1.80 -7.80
N ASN A 98 -23.61 2.96 -8.10
CA ASN A 98 -24.70 3.53 -7.31
C ASN A 98 -26.07 2.94 -7.71
N LYS A 99 -26.79 2.30 -6.78
CA LYS A 99 -28.14 1.72 -6.98
C LYS A 99 -28.18 0.50 -7.93
N ASN A 100 -29.01 -0.48 -7.58
CA ASN A 100 -29.17 -1.73 -8.31
C ASN A 100 -30.19 -1.62 -9.47
N PRO A 101 -30.05 -2.48 -10.50
CA PRO A 101 -28.90 -3.32 -10.82
C PRO A 101 -27.93 -2.63 -11.82
N VAL A 102 -26.64 -2.98 -11.82
CA VAL A 102 -25.62 -2.32 -12.68
C VAL A 102 -25.44 -3.09 -13.99
N ASN A 103 -25.66 -2.45 -15.14
CA ASN A 103 -25.48 -3.07 -16.46
C ASN A 103 -24.05 -2.90 -17.03
N ALA A 104 -23.79 -3.47 -18.20
CA ALA A 104 -22.49 -3.39 -18.89
C ALA A 104 -22.00 -1.95 -19.14
N GLN A 105 -22.89 -1.03 -19.55
CA GLN A 105 -22.52 0.37 -19.80
C GLN A 105 -22.05 1.08 -18.52
N LYS A 106 -22.74 0.82 -17.41
CA LYS A 106 -22.39 1.39 -16.12
C LYS A 106 -21.11 0.78 -15.55
N LEU A 107 -20.86 -0.51 -15.78
CA LEU A 107 -19.56 -1.11 -15.50
C LEU A 107 -18.44 -0.49 -16.34
N ALA A 108 -18.70 -0.18 -17.62
CA ALA A 108 -17.71 0.51 -18.44
C ALA A 108 -17.35 1.91 -17.92
N ALA A 109 -18.35 2.66 -17.46
CA ALA A 109 -18.12 3.93 -16.78
C ALA A 109 -17.34 3.73 -15.46
N ALA A 110 -17.67 2.69 -14.69
CA ALA A 110 -16.97 2.34 -13.45
C ALA A 110 -15.49 2.00 -13.69
N PHE A 111 -15.18 1.11 -14.64
CA PHE A 111 -13.79 0.77 -14.98
C PHE A 111 -13.02 1.98 -15.51
N SER A 112 -13.64 2.82 -16.34
CA SER A 112 -13.01 4.06 -16.83
C SER A 112 -12.67 5.02 -15.69
N GLN A 113 -13.59 5.18 -14.74
CA GLN A 113 -13.37 6.05 -13.58
C GLN A 113 -12.36 5.45 -12.60
N GLY A 114 -12.33 4.13 -12.44
CA GLY A 114 -11.32 3.41 -11.68
C GLY A 114 -9.93 3.60 -12.28
N ALA A 115 -9.78 3.40 -13.59
CA ALA A 115 -8.52 3.62 -14.29
C ALA A 115 -7.98 5.04 -14.12
N LYS A 116 -8.85 6.04 -14.28
CA LYS A 116 -8.53 7.44 -14.02
C LYS A 116 -8.03 7.65 -12.58
N ARG A 117 -8.73 7.13 -11.58
CA ARG A 117 -8.37 7.31 -10.16
C ARG A 117 -7.11 6.56 -9.75
N ALA A 118 -6.83 5.39 -10.34
CA ALA A 118 -5.58 4.68 -10.17
C ALA A 118 -4.37 5.47 -10.70
N ARG A 119 -4.54 6.17 -11.84
CA ARG A 119 -3.49 7.07 -12.35
C ARG A 119 -3.32 8.31 -11.47
N GLU A 120 -4.42 8.89 -10.98
CA GLU A 120 -4.40 10.08 -10.12
C GLU A 120 -3.82 9.82 -8.73
N SER A 121 -3.82 8.56 -8.27
CA SER A 121 -3.28 8.22 -6.94
C SER A 121 -1.76 8.29 -6.89
N ILE A 122 -1.07 8.09 -8.02
CA ILE A 122 0.39 8.06 -8.09
C ILE A 122 0.93 9.43 -8.49
N GLN A 123 2.04 9.85 -7.89
CA GLN A 123 2.73 11.09 -8.24
C GLN A 123 3.35 11.08 -9.65
N ASP A 124 4.02 9.98 -10.03
CA ASP A 124 4.75 9.82 -11.29
C ASP A 124 4.34 8.51 -11.99
N PRO A 125 3.17 8.48 -12.65
CA PRO A 125 2.65 7.28 -13.27
C PRO A 125 3.55 6.80 -14.40
N LYS A 126 4.05 5.56 -14.30
CA LYS A 126 4.92 4.95 -15.30
C LYS A 126 4.14 4.00 -16.22
N GLU A 127 4.38 4.12 -17.52
CA GLU A 127 4.00 3.08 -18.47
C GLU A 127 4.77 1.79 -18.19
N GLY A 128 4.19 0.65 -18.56
CA GLY A 128 4.75 -0.67 -18.26
C GLY A 128 4.45 -1.16 -16.85
N THR A 129 3.54 -0.53 -16.12
CA THR A 129 3.15 -0.94 -14.76
C THR A 129 1.71 -1.47 -14.73
N ILE A 130 1.20 -1.80 -13.54
CA ILE A 130 -0.21 -2.12 -13.25
C ILE A 130 -1.20 -1.19 -13.96
N LEU A 131 -0.85 0.10 -14.16
CA LEU A 131 -1.69 1.08 -14.84
C LEU A 131 -2.03 0.67 -16.28
N ASP A 132 -1.10 0.06 -17.01
CA ASP A 132 -1.33 -0.38 -18.39
C ASP A 132 -2.36 -1.53 -18.45
N VAL A 133 -2.35 -2.40 -17.45
CA VAL A 133 -3.30 -3.53 -17.34
C VAL A 133 -4.69 -3.02 -16.97
N ILE A 134 -4.77 -2.07 -16.04
CA ILE A 134 -6.01 -1.39 -15.65
C ILE A 134 -6.62 -0.65 -16.85
N ASP A 135 -5.83 0.14 -17.57
CA ASP A 135 -6.27 0.90 -18.73
C ASP A 135 -6.75 -0.02 -19.86
N ALA A 136 -5.99 -1.08 -20.16
CA ALA A 136 -6.38 -2.06 -21.17
C ALA A 136 -7.74 -2.70 -20.87
N THR A 137 -8.01 -2.96 -19.58
CA THR A 137 -9.29 -3.50 -19.12
C THR A 137 -10.41 -2.47 -19.30
N ALA A 138 -10.19 -1.22 -18.85
CA ALA A 138 -11.17 -0.14 -18.97
C ALA A 138 -11.53 0.17 -20.44
N ASP A 139 -10.54 0.19 -21.33
CA ASP A 139 -10.74 0.40 -22.75
C ASP A 139 -11.58 -0.70 -23.41
N VAL A 140 -11.40 -1.96 -23.01
CA VAL A 140 -12.22 -3.07 -23.50
C VAL A 140 -13.66 -2.91 -23.03
N PHE A 141 -13.88 -2.65 -21.74
CA PHE A 141 -15.23 -2.43 -21.24
C PHE A 141 -15.93 -1.28 -21.97
N LYS A 142 -15.23 -0.16 -22.18
CA LYS A 142 -15.76 0.99 -22.93
C LYS A 142 -16.20 0.62 -24.33
N LYS A 143 -15.38 -0.14 -25.08
CA LYS A 143 -15.66 -0.53 -26.48
C LYS A 143 -16.71 -1.63 -26.59
N GLU A 144 -16.65 -2.64 -25.72
CA GLU A 144 -17.48 -3.83 -25.83
C GLU A 144 -18.86 -3.64 -25.22
N ALA A 145 -19.01 -2.78 -24.20
CA ALA A 145 -20.32 -2.47 -23.60
C ALA A 145 -21.27 -1.71 -24.55
N GLU A 146 -20.75 -1.11 -25.63
CA GLU A 146 -21.57 -0.54 -26.71
C GLU A 146 -22.24 -1.63 -27.57
N LYS A 147 -21.63 -2.82 -27.64
CA LYS A 147 -22.02 -3.90 -28.55
C LYS A 147 -22.64 -5.09 -27.84
N LYS A 148 -22.22 -5.35 -26.60
CA LYS A 148 -22.58 -6.52 -25.79
C LYS A 148 -23.27 -6.08 -24.51
N SER A 149 -24.28 -6.83 -24.10
CA SER A 149 -24.96 -6.63 -22.81
C SER A 149 -24.57 -7.66 -21.76
N ASN A 150 -23.93 -8.76 -22.15
CA ASN A 150 -23.48 -9.80 -21.24
C ASN A 150 -22.13 -9.43 -20.62
N ILE A 151 -22.13 -9.19 -19.32
CA ILE A 151 -20.96 -8.75 -18.56
C ILE A 151 -19.86 -9.82 -18.57
N ILE A 152 -20.23 -11.12 -18.53
CA ILE A 152 -19.27 -12.23 -18.53
C ILE A 152 -18.49 -12.25 -19.85
N ASP A 153 -19.16 -12.05 -20.98
CA ASP A 153 -18.52 -12.08 -22.30
C ASP A 153 -17.56 -10.90 -22.49
N ILE A 154 -17.91 -9.73 -21.93
CA ILE A 154 -17.03 -8.55 -21.94
C ILE A 154 -15.82 -8.79 -21.03
N LEU A 155 -16.02 -9.34 -19.84
CA LEU A 155 -14.95 -9.59 -18.88
C LEU A 155 -13.92 -10.60 -19.43
N LYS A 156 -14.36 -11.64 -20.15
CA LYS A 156 -13.45 -12.59 -20.83
C LYS A 156 -12.53 -11.88 -21.82
N VAL A 157 -13.09 -11.03 -22.69
CA VAL A 157 -12.29 -10.23 -23.65
C VAL A 157 -11.38 -9.25 -22.92
N ALA A 158 -11.84 -8.68 -21.80
CA ALA A 158 -11.04 -7.76 -21.00
C ALA A 158 -9.83 -8.46 -20.36
N ILE A 159 -10.02 -9.69 -19.83
CA ILE A 159 -8.94 -10.52 -19.29
C ILE A 159 -7.91 -10.86 -20.36
N GLU A 160 -8.34 -11.29 -21.55
CA GLU A 160 -7.42 -11.56 -22.67
C GLU A 160 -6.59 -10.31 -23.02
N LYS A 161 -7.22 -9.14 -23.07
CA LYS A 161 -6.52 -7.89 -23.38
C LYS A 161 -5.60 -7.44 -22.25
N ALA A 162 -6.02 -7.63 -21.00
CA ALA A 162 -5.21 -7.36 -19.82
C ALA A 162 -3.97 -8.27 -19.79
N GLN A 163 -4.09 -9.54 -20.16
CA GLN A 163 -2.96 -10.46 -20.29
C GLN A 163 -1.96 -9.99 -21.36
N ILE A 164 -2.45 -9.53 -22.52
CA ILE A 164 -1.58 -8.96 -23.57
C ILE A 164 -0.86 -7.71 -23.05
N ALA A 165 -1.57 -6.81 -22.35
CA ALA A 165 -0.99 -5.62 -21.76
C ALA A 165 0.08 -5.95 -20.71
N LEU A 166 -0.20 -6.94 -19.85
CA LEU A 166 0.74 -7.46 -18.86
C LEU A 166 2.00 -8.00 -19.52
N LEU A 167 1.89 -8.83 -20.56
CA LEU A 167 3.06 -9.36 -21.28
C LEU A 167 3.90 -8.24 -21.92
N ALA A 168 3.26 -7.17 -22.39
CA ALA A 168 3.95 -6.02 -22.97
C ALA A 168 4.75 -5.21 -21.93
N THR A 169 4.40 -5.26 -20.64
CA THR A 169 5.13 -4.54 -19.56
C THR A 169 6.61 -4.90 -19.55
N ARG A 170 6.95 -6.17 -19.82
CA ARG A 170 8.32 -6.67 -19.85
C ARG A 170 9.22 -5.85 -20.79
N GLU A 171 8.71 -5.45 -21.95
CA GLU A 171 9.51 -4.74 -22.95
C GLU A 171 9.58 -3.24 -22.69
N LYS A 172 8.60 -2.68 -21.96
CA LYS A 172 8.46 -1.24 -21.71
C LYS A 172 9.47 -0.69 -20.70
N MET A 173 10.00 -1.51 -19.80
CA MET A 173 10.98 -1.08 -18.81
C MET A 173 12.23 -1.96 -18.83
N GLU A 174 13.40 -1.32 -18.76
CA GLU A 174 14.69 -2.03 -18.81
C GLU A 174 14.86 -3.00 -17.62
N VAL A 175 14.35 -2.64 -16.44
CA VAL A 175 14.40 -3.49 -15.24
C VAL A 175 13.66 -4.81 -15.47
N PHE A 176 12.45 -4.77 -16.02
CA PHE A 176 11.66 -5.95 -16.34
C PHE A 176 12.29 -6.79 -17.45
N ARG A 177 12.81 -6.14 -18.50
CA ARG A 177 13.51 -6.83 -19.60
C ARG A 177 14.75 -7.58 -19.13
N LYS A 178 15.58 -6.95 -18.29
CA LYS A 178 16.79 -7.56 -17.72
C LYS A 178 16.48 -8.73 -16.79
N ALA A 179 15.42 -8.61 -16.01
CA ALA A 179 14.95 -9.67 -15.12
C ALA A 179 14.12 -10.76 -15.85
N ASN A 180 13.71 -10.50 -17.10
CA ASN A 180 12.79 -11.34 -17.88
C ASN A 180 11.47 -11.64 -17.12
N VAL A 181 10.91 -10.61 -16.48
CA VAL A 181 9.64 -10.67 -15.75
C VAL A 181 8.66 -9.62 -16.28
N VAL A 182 7.39 -9.74 -15.90
CA VAL A 182 6.37 -8.72 -16.11
C VAL A 182 6.17 -7.90 -14.84
N ASP A 183 5.38 -6.83 -14.89
CA ASP A 183 5.01 -6.07 -13.70
C ASP A 183 4.24 -6.91 -12.67
N ALA A 184 4.70 -6.90 -11.41
CA ALA A 184 4.12 -7.68 -10.33
C ALA A 184 2.71 -7.21 -9.96
N GLY A 185 2.50 -5.88 -9.89
CA GLY A 185 1.19 -5.30 -9.62
C GLY A 185 0.17 -5.61 -10.72
N GLY A 186 0.59 -5.57 -11.97
CA GLY A 186 -0.20 -5.94 -13.15
C GLY A 186 -0.61 -7.41 -13.15
N LEU A 187 0.29 -8.31 -12.75
CA LEU A 187 -0.05 -9.73 -12.55
C LEU A 187 -1.10 -9.89 -11.44
N GLY A 188 -0.92 -9.19 -10.31
CA GLY A 188 -1.90 -9.18 -9.23
C GLY A 188 -3.28 -8.69 -9.68
N PHE A 189 -3.34 -7.60 -10.45
CA PHE A 189 -4.61 -7.08 -10.99
C PHE A 189 -5.26 -8.04 -11.98
N LEU A 190 -4.48 -8.70 -12.84
CA LEU A 190 -4.99 -9.74 -13.75
C LEU A 190 -5.62 -10.90 -12.97
N MET A 191 -4.95 -11.39 -11.93
CA MET A 191 -5.49 -12.46 -11.07
C MET A 191 -6.79 -12.04 -10.38
N ILE A 192 -6.93 -10.77 -9.98
CA ILE A 192 -8.17 -10.21 -9.43
C ILE A 192 -9.30 -10.26 -10.48
N LEU A 193 -9.04 -9.85 -11.73
CA LEU A 193 -10.03 -9.92 -12.82
C LEU A 193 -10.47 -11.35 -13.12
N GLU A 194 -9.52 -12.29 -13.12
CA GLU A 194 -9.82 -13.70 -13.33
C GLU A 194 -10.64 -14.26 -12.17
N SER A 195 -10.33 -13.90 -10.91
CA SER A 195 -11.19 -14.22 -9.75
C SER A 195 -12.59 -13.63 -9.86
N TYR A 196 -12.73 -12.44 -10.43
CA TYR A 196 -14.04 -11.85 -10.67
C TYR A 196 -14.86 -12.71 -11.64
N LEU A 197 -14.24 -13.17 -12.73
CA LEU A 197 -14.87 -14.04 -13.70
C LEU A 197 -15.27 -15.38 -13.06
N ASP A 198 -14.35 -16.03 -12.36
CA ASP A 198 -14.59 -17.31 -11.67
C ASP A 198 -15.74 -17.22 -10.66
N ALA A 199 -15.91 -16.06 -10.00
CA ALA A 199 -16.96 -15.86 -9.00
C ALA A 199 -18.38 -15.67 -9.58
N ILE A 200 -18.49 -15.18 -10.82
CA ILE A 200 -19.78 -14.83 -11.45
C ILE A 200 -20.14 -15.75 -12.62
N GLU A 201 -19.19 -16.53 -13.12
CA GLU A 201 -19.43 -17.56 -14.13
C GLU A 201 -19.95 -18.84 -13.44
N PRO A 202 -21.15 -19.34 -13.79
CA PRO A 202 -21.64 -20.62 -13.30
C PRO A 202 -20.65 -21.73 -13.69
N SER A 203 -20.12 -22.45 -12.71
CA SER A 203 -19.00 -23.37 -12.89
C SER A 203 -19.29 -24.48 -13.91
N VAL A 204 -18.44 -24.56 -14.94
CA VAL A 204 -17.85 -25.85 -15.31
C VAL A 204 -16.53 -25.87 -14.59
N ALA A 205 -16.36 -26.76 -13.61
CA ALA A 205 -15.13 -26.89 -12.85
C ALA A 205 -13.92 -27.02 -13.78
N LYS A 206 -13.16 -25.94 -13.98
CA LYS A 206 -11.83 -26.00 -14.57
C LYS A 206 -10.84 -26.13 -13.43
N VAL A 207 -10.58 -27.37 -13.05
CA VAL A 207 -9.34 -27.71 -12.37
C VAL A 207 -8.26 -27.71 -13.44
N SER A 208 -7.60 -26.57 -13.67
CA SER A 208 -6.34 -26.58 -14.39
C SER A 208 -5.22 -26.73 -13.36
N GLU A 209 -4.83 -27.98 -13.09
CA GLU A 209 -3.51 -28.30 -12.55
C GLU A 209 -2.47 -27.94 -13.61
N GLY A 210 -2.02 -26.69 -13.58
CA GLY A 210 -0.83 -26.27 -14.30
C GLY A 210 0.39 -26.87 -13.62
N LYS A 211 0.96 -27.93 -14.20
CA LYS A 211 2.30 -28.42 -13.83
C LYS A 211 3.29 -27.26 -13.90
N GLU A 212 3.84 -26.87 -12.76
CA GLU A 212 4.98 -25.95 -12.70
C GLU A 212 6.14 -26.55 -13.47
N LYS A 213 6.61 -25.84 -14.51
CA LYS A 213 7.96 -26.04 -15.02
C LYS A 213 8.92 -25.29 -14.09
N PRO A 214 10.08 -25.87 -13.74
CA PRO A 214 11.05 -25.18 -12.91
C PRO A 214 11.54 -23.95 -13.66
N SER A 215 11.22 -22.75 -13.17
CA SER A 215 11.77 -21.51 -13.72
C SER A 215 13.15 -21.26 -13.13
N GLU A 216 14.04 -20.76 -13.98
CA GLU A 216 15.43 -20.43 -13.69
C GLU A 216 15.60 -19.56 -12.43
N LYS A 217 16.78 -19.69 -11.81
CA LYS A 217 17.23 -18.91 -10.67
C LYS A 217 17.06 -17.42 -10.97
N VAL A 218 16.08 -16.77 -10.33
CA VAL A 218 15.99 -15.31 -10.28
C VAL A 218 17.31 -14.82 -9.71
N LYS A 219 18.06 -14.03 -10.49
CA LYS A 219 19.28 -13.39 -9.99
C LYS A 219 18.87 -12.47 -8.84
N ARG A 220 19.46 -12.67 -7.67
CA ARG A 220 19.26 -11.82 -6.50
C ARG A 220 19.71 -10.40 -6.89
N PHE A 221 18.75 -9.51 -7.15
CA PHE A 221 19.05 -8.10 -7.38
C PHE A 221 19.58 -7.52 -6.06
N VAL A 222 20.63 -6.73 -6.14
CA VAL A 222 21.07 -5.94 -4.99
C VAL A 222 20.01 -4.86 -4.79
N GLN A 223 19.34 -4.89 -3.64
CA GLN A 223 18.35 -3.89 -3.25
C GLN A 223 19.10 -2.58 -2.98
N VAL A 224 19.04 -1.65 -3.92
CA VAL A 224 19.47 -0.26 -3.70
C VAL A 224 18.23 0.49 -3.27
N LEU A 225 18.10 0.73 -1.96
CA LEU A 225 17.05 1.57 -1.42
C LEU A 225 17.35 3.03 -1.78
N SER A 226 16.41 3.70 -2.45
CA SER A 226 16.48 5.15 -2.68
C SER A 226 16.27 5.94 -1.39
N ASN A 227 15.44 5.40 -0.51
CA ASN A 227 15.06 5.94 0.79
C ASN A 227 14.97 4.78 1.81
N ARG A 228 15.28 5.03 3.09
CA ARG A 228 15.32 4.00 4.15
C ARG A 228 13.94 3.66 4.71
N TYR A 229 13.04 4.63 4.84
CA TYR A 229 11.78 4.44 5.55
C TYR A 229 10.57 4.44 4.62
N GLU A 230 9.58 3.60 4.93
CA GLU A 230 8.23 3.63 4.38
C GLU A 230 7.32 4.28 5.42
N VAL A 231 6.50 5.26 5.01
CA VAL A 231 5.44 5.82 5.86
C VAL A 231 4.09 5.62 5.20
N VAL A 232 3.20 4.91 5.90
CA VAL A 232 1.82 4.65 5.47
C VAL A 232 0.86 5.22 6.51
N SER A 233 -0.05 6.09 6.09
CA SER A 233 -1.02 6.70 7.00
C SER A 233 -2.41 6.82 6.42
N LEU A 234 -3.43 6.64 7.26
CA LEU A 234 -4.81 7.01 6.99
C LEU A 234 -5.18 8.19 7.89
N ILE A 235 -5.59 9.29 7.26
CA ILE A 235 -6.11 10.48 7.93
C ILE A 235 -7.60 10.66 7.62
N GLU A 236 -8.33 11.19 8.59
CA GLU A 236 -9.69 11.70 8.42
C GLU A 236 -9.78 13.17 8.83
N ASP A 237 -10.95 13.78 8.68
CA ASP A 237 -11.18 15.18 9.05
C ASP A 237 -10.13 16.14 8.48
N LEU A 238 -10.02 16.08 7.14
CA LEU A 238 -9.02 16.79 6.37
C LEU A 238 -9.16 18.31 6.53
N GLU A 239 -8.12 18.92 7.08
CA GLU A 239 -7.97 20.38 7.19
C GLU A 239 -7.23 20.95 5.97
N THR A 240 -6.46 20.11 5.28
CA THR A 240 -5.66 20.48 4.11
C THR A 240 -6.07 19.68 2.86
N ASP A 241 -6.10 20.32 1.70
CA ASP A 241 -6.44 19.66 0.44
C ASP A 241 -5.32 18.73 -0.08
N GLN A 242 -5.71 17.70 -0.83
CA GLN A 242 -4.78 16.71 -1.40
C GLN A 242 -3.64 17.33 -2.21
N LYS A 243 -3.90 18.41 -2.96
CA LYS A 243 -2.88 19.03 -3.81
C LYS A 243 -1.80 19.68 -2.95
N THR A 244 -2.19 20.38 -1.90
CA THR A 244 -1.25 20.99 -0.95
C THR A 244 -0.42 19.93 -0.21
N ILE A 245 -1.05 18.85 0.28
CA ILE A 245 -0.33 17.74 0.93
C ILE A 245 0.68 17.13 -0.05
N ARG A 246 0.26 16.88 -1.30
CA ARG A 246 1.11 16.32 -2.35
C ARG A 246 2.32 17.20 -2.64
N GLU A 247 2.16 18.52 -2.75
CA GLU A 247 3.28 19.44 -3.02
C GLU A 247 4.27 19.51 -1.85
N LYS A 248 3.80 19.36 -0.60
CA LYS A 248 4.66 19.28 0.58
C LYS A 248 5.46 17.97 0.60
N LEU A 249 4.76 16.84 0.51
CA LEU A 249 5.36 15.50 0.63
C LEU A 249 6.26 15.13 -0.56
N LYS A 250 5.97 15.66 -1.76
CA LYS A 250 6.79 15.46 -2.98
C LYS A 250 8.27 15.82 -2.78
N LYS A 251 8.58 16.74 -1.85
CA LYS A 251 9.95 17.21 -1.61
C LYS A 251 10.72 16.32 -0.62
N LEU A 252 10.04 15.41 0.06
CA LEU A 252 10.58 14.63 1.17
C LEU A 252 10.86 13.18 0.82
N GLY A 253 10.50 12.72 -0.38
CA GLY A 253 10.62 11.31 -0.72
C GLY A 253 10.20 10.98 -2.15
N ASP A 254 10.24 9.69 -2.46
CA ASP A 254 9.73 9.11 -3.69
C ASP A 254 8.58 8.13 -3.42
N CYS A 255 8.05 7.51 -4.47
CA CYS A 255 6.91 6.59 -4.39
C CYS A 255 5.68 7.17 -3.64
N LEU A 256 5.42 8.47 -3.81
CA LEU A 256 4.29 9.12 -3.16
C LEU A 256 2.96 8.74 -3.82
N ASP A 257 2.19 7.92 -3.11
CA ASP A 257 0.83 7.55 -3.48
C ASP A 257 -0.20 8.15 -2.51
N ILE A 258 -1.22 8.82 -3.05
CA ILE A 258 -2.27 9.46 -2.25
C ILE A 258 -3.65 9.14 -2.84
N VAL A 259 -4.51 8.54 -2.02
CA VAL A 259 -5.92 8.27 -2.36
C VAL A 259 -6.83 9.02 -1.41
N GLN A 260 -7.61 9.97 -1.92
CA GLN A 260 -8.64 10.68 -1.16
C GLN A 260 -10.05 10.18 -1.52
N VAL A 261 -10.84 9.84 -0.51
CA VAL A 261 -12.26 9.48 -0.61
C VAL A 261 -13.05 10.26 0.43
N GLY A 262 -13.87 11.20 -0.04
CA GLY A 262 -14.61 12.11 0.85
C GLY A 262 -13.65 12.85 1.77
N ASN A 263 -13.87 12.71 3.09
CA ASN A 263 -13.05 13.33 4.14
C ASN A 263 -11.93 12.42 4.65
N LYS A 264 -11.60 11.32 3.95
CA LYS A 264 -10.51 10.41 4.32
C LYS A 264 -9.44 10.39 3.26
N MET A 265 -8.18 10.28 3.67
CA MET A 265 -7.03 10.22 2.77
C MET A 265 -6.04 9.16 3.22
N LYS A 266 -5.69 8.27 2.30
CA LYS A 266 -4.61 7.29 2.47
C LYS A 266 -3.36 7.82 1.79
N ILE A 267 -2.24 7.81 2.50
CA ILE A 267 -0.94 8.29 2.05
C ILE A 267 0.06 7.15 2.19
N HIS A 268 0.89 6.96 1.18
CA HIS A 268 2.06 6.11 1.19
C HIS A 268 3.24 6.88 0.57
N ILE A 269 4.40 6.88 1.22
CA ILE A 269 5.62 7.55 0.75
C ILE A 269 6.86 6.82 1.26
N HIS A 270 7.89 6.73 0.42
CA HIS A 270 9.23 6.31 0.83
C HIS A 270 10.08 7.55 1.09
N THR A 271 10.74 7.65 2.25
CA THR A 271 11.43 8.86 2.70
C THR A 271 12.63 8.55 3.60
N ASP A 272 13.64 9.41 3.57
CA ASP A 272 14.70 9.46 4.59
C ASP A 272 14.36 10.40 5.76
N TYR A 273 13.22 11.09 5.70
CA TYR A 273 12.78 12.11 6.67
C TYR A 273 11.40 11.74 7.27
N PRO A 274 11.26 10.57 7.92
CA PRO A 274 9.96 10.08 8.39
C PRO A 274 9.32 11.05 9.39
N ASP A 275 10.07 11.71 10.28
CA ASP A 275 9.51 12.65 11.25
C ASP A 275 8.88 13.89 10.62
N GLU A 276 9.50 14.44 9.57
CA GLU A 276 8.94 15.57 8.83
C GLU A 276 7.66 15.18 8.10
N VAL A 277 7.64 13.99 7.50
CA VAL A 277 6.45 13.42 6.86
C VAL A 277 5.33 13.23 7.89
N LYS A 278 5.63 12.60 9.03
CA LYS A 278 4.65 12.38 10.12
C LYS A 278 4.08 13.70 10.63
N ARG A 279 4.90 14.76 10.77
CA ARG A 279 4.42 16.09 11.15
C ARG A 279 3.45 16.67 10.12
N ILE A 280 3.81 16.66 8.83
CA ILE A 280 2.91 17.15 7.78
C ILE A 280 1.58 16.39 7.77
N ILE A 281 1.62 15.08 7.97
CA ILE A 281 0.42 14.23 8.05
C ILE A 281 -0.45 14.63 9.25
N LYS A 282 0.14 14.79 10.44
CA LYS A 282 -0.57 15.22 11.66
C LYS A 282 -1.17 16.62 11.54
N ASP A 283 -0.50 17.53 10.84
CA ASP A 283 -0.97 18.90 10.58
C ASP A 283 -2.08 18.95 9.50
N SER A 284 -2.39 17.83 8.86
CA SER A 284 -3.33 17.77 7.73
C SER A 284 -4.73 17.27 8.10
N GLY A 285 -4.91 16.69 9.29
CA GLY A 285 -6.17 16.14 9.78
C GLY A 285 -5.97 15.14 10.94
N GLU A 286 -7.05 14.46 11.34
CA GLU A 286 -7.00 13.44 12.39
C GLU A 286 -6.35 12.15 11.88
N VAL A 287 -5.28 11.70 12.55
CA VAL A 287 -4.55 10.48 12.17
C VAL A 287 -5.24 9.25 12.75
N LEU A 288 -5.93 8.49 11.90
CA LEU A 288 -6.54 7.21 12.28
C LEU A 288 -5.53 6.09 12.40
N SER A 289 -4.56 6.07 11.50
CA SER A 289 -3.45 5.12 11.55
C SER A 289 -2.22 5.71 10.90
N LEU A 290 -1.06 5.37 11.45
CA LEU A 290 0.24 5.77 10.95
C LEU A 290 1.22 4.65 11.28
N ARG A 291 1.88 4.15 10.24
CA ARG A 291 2.90 3.13 10.31
C ARG A 291 4.15 3.68 9.64
N GLU A 292 5.28 3.44 10.30
CA GLU A 292 6.61 3.71 9.79
C GLU A 292 7.37 2.39 9.77
N GLU A 293 8.03 2.07 8.66
CA GLU A 293 8.80 0.84 8.48
C GLU A 293 10.21 1.16 8.01
N ASP A 294 11.22 0.63 8.68
CA ASP A 294 12.61 0.70 8.23
C ASP A 294 12.85 -0.41 7.19
N MET A 295 12.79 -0.05 5.91
CA MET A 295 12.96 -0.98 4.80
C MET A 295 14.36 -1.60 4.78
N ALA A 296 15.38 -0.91 5.33
CA ALA A 296 16.75 -1.45 5.39
C ALA A 296 16.86 -2.67 6.30
N LYS A 297 16.07 -2.72 7.40
CA LYS A 297 16.02 -3.88 8.31
C LYS A 297 15.39 -5.10 7.65
N GLU A 298 14.34 -4.89 6.85
CA GLU A 298 13.70 -5.98 6.09
C GLU A 298 14.63 -6.59 5.05
N VAL A 299 15.46 -5.80 4.36
CA VAL A 299 16.48 -6.32 3.43
C VAL A 299 17.41 -7.33 4.11
N VAL A 300 17.74 -7.07 5.39
CA VAL A 300 18.64 -7.90 6.21
C VAL A 300 17.89 -9.11 6.80
N GLY A 301 16.58 -9.21 6.60
CA GLY A 301 15.72 -10.26 7.16
C GLY A 301 15.35 -10.03 8.62
N GLU A 302 15.57 -8.82 9.14
CA GLU A 302 15.08 -8.43 10.46
C GLU A 302 13.70 -7.77 10.32
N PRO A 303 12.72 -8.07 11.19
CA PRO A 303 11.44 -7.38 11.16
C PRO A 303 11.63 -5.88 11.43
N SER A 304 11.13 -5.05 10.49
CA SER A 304 11.12 -3.58 10.54
C SER A 304 10.32 -3.04 11.72
N VAL A 305 9.18 -3.69 12.01
CA VAL A 305 8.29 -3.40 13.13
C VAL A 305 8.29 -4.60 14.06
N ARG A 306 8.77 -4.42 15.29
CA ARG A 306 8.62 -5.39 16.37
C ARG A 306 7.52 -4.93 17.30
N GLU A 307 6.53 -5.78 17.55
CA GLU A 307 5.61 -5.60 18.66
C GLU A 307 6.34 -5.90 19.97
N ILE A 308 6.77 -4.85 20.64
CA ILE A 308 7.28 -4.91 22.01
C ILE A 308 6.15 -4.55 22.96
N SER A 309 5.92 -5.40 23.95
CA SER A 309 4.93 -5.17 25.01
C SER A 309 5.30 -4.04 25.96
N ILE A 310 6.55 -3.55 25.87
CA ILE A 310 7.12 -2.53 26.75
C ILE A 310 7.87 -1.53 25.87
N GLY A 311 7.42 -0.28 25.84
CA GLY A 311 8.19 0.83 25.26
C GLY A 311 9.17 1.38 26.29
N ILE A 312 10.42 1.56 25.90
CA ILE A 312 11.44 2.22 26.74
C ILE A 312 11.66 3.60 26.15
N VAL A 313 11.47 4.61 26.98
CA VAL A 313 11.73 6.00 26.63
C VAL A 313 12.87 6.50 27.49
N THR A 314 13.83 7.20 26.88
CA THR A 314 15.01 7.72 27.55
C THR A 314 15.27 9.16 27.13
N GLU A 315 16.21 9.82 27.81
CA GLU A 315 16.52 11.22 27.56
C GLU A 315 17.81 11.36 26.74
N ASN A 316 17.76 12.15 25.68
CA ASN A 316 18.85 12.30 24.71
C ASN A 316 20.15 12.86 25.36
N ASN A 317 20.02 13.71 26.39
CA ASN A 317 21.16 14.38 27.05
C ASN A 317 21.82 13.52 28.14
N ILE A 318 21.09 12.60 28.76
CA ILE A 318 21.58 11.75 29.86
C ILE A 318 22.08 10.40 29.35
N THR A 319 21.48 9.90 28.27
CA THR A 319 21.65 8.51 27.88
C THR A 319 22.72 8.32 26.82
N CYS A 320 23.89 7.86 27.24
CA CYS A 320 25.01 7.49 26.36
C CYS A 320 24.85 6.06 25.79
N LEU A 321 23.64 5.65 25.42
CA LEU A 321 23.45 4.33 24.81
C LEU A 321 23.98 4.35 23.38
N PRO A 322 24.78 3.35 22.97
CA PRO A 322 25.17 3.23 21.56
C PRO A 322 23.91 3.14 20.69
N GLU A 323 23.95 3.75 19.50
CA GLU A 323 22.85 3.74 18.53
C GLU A 323 22.35 2.31 18.26
N LYS A 324 23.27 1.34 18.14
CA LYS A 324 22.94 -0.08 18.00
C LYS A 324 22.13 -0.67 19.16
N VAL A 325 22.32 -0.18 20.38
CA VAL A 325 21.56 -0.62 21.56
C VAL A 325 20.19 0.04 21.54
N MET A 326 20.11 1.34 21.26
CA MET A 326 18.84 2.04 21.13
C MET A 326 17.96 1.42 20.03
N GLU A 327 18.54 1.16 18.86
CA GLU A 327 17.84 0.48 17.75
C GLU A 327 17.43 -0.96 18.11
N ARG A 328 18.32 -1.73 18.78
CA ARG A 328 18.05 -3.13 19.13
C ARG A 328 16.88 -3.28 20.10
N TYR A 329 16.74 -2.34 21.03
CA TYR A 329 15.73 -2.36 22.07
C TYR A 329 14.58 -1.37 21.83
N GLN A 330 14.56 -0.68 20.68
CA GLN A 330 13.58 0.36 20.32
C GLN A 330 13.38 1.37 21.47
N ILE A 331 14.50 1.91 21.94
CA ILE A 331 14.52 2.93 22.98
C ILE A 331 14.32 4.27 22.30
N GLU A 332 13.16 4.89 22.55
CA GLU A 332 12.85 6.23 22.04
C GLU A 332 13.56 7.27 22.90
N THR A 333 14.08 8.33 22.27
CA THR A 333 14.68 9.46 22.98
C THR A 333 13.74 10.65 22.97
N VAL A 334 13.54 11.28 24.12
CA VAL A 334 12.91 12.59 24.23
C VAL A 334 13.99 13.62 24.53
N ASP A 335 13.92 14.76 23.85
CA ASP A 335 14.71 15.92 24.23
C ASP A 335 14.08 16.53 25.48
N ALA A 336 14.76 16.40 26.62
CA ALA A 336 14.41 17.14 27.81
C ALA A 336 15.42 18.28 28.01
N ILE A 337 14.88 19.43 28.39
CA ILE A 337 15.68 20.58 28.82
C ILE A 337 15.90 20.39 30.32
N VAL A 338 17.13 20.06 30.71
CA VAL A 338 17.53 20.05 32.11
C VAL A 338 17.99 21.45 32.48
N ASP A 339 17.18 22.16 33.26
CA ASP A 339 17.56 23.44 33.87
C ASP A 339 18.40 23.14 35.12
N TRP A 340 19.72 23.09 34.95
CA TRP A 340 20.67 22.88 36.03
C TRP A 340 21.77 23.95 36.01
N PRO A 341 21.49 25.17 36.52
CA PRO A 341 22.41 26.29 36.50
C PRO A 341 23.75 26.00 37.17
N GLU A 342 23.75 25.22 38.25
CA GLU A 342 24.96 24.79 38.95
C GLU A 342 25.80 23.83 38.12
N GLY A 343 25.15 23.03 37.26
CA GLY A 343 25.79 22.09 36.34
C GLY A 343 26.39 22.73 35.09
N GLU A 344 26.02 23.97 34.74
CA GLU A 344 26.58 24.67 33.58
C GLU A 344 28.10 24.87 33.71
N ASN A 345 28.56 25.17 34.94
CA ASN A 345 29.95 25.47 35.25
C ASN A 345 30.80 24.24 35.59
N LEU A 346 30.20 23.04 35.63
CA LEU A 346 30.93 21.80 35.88
C LEU A 346 31.61 21.28 34.62
N PRO A 347 32.89 20.84 34.71
CA PRO A 347 33.60 20.29 33.56
C PRO A 347 33.01 18.93 33.13
N GLY A 348 32.88 18.75 31.82
CA GLY A 348 32.32 17.53 31.21
C GLY A 348 31.59 17.85 29.91
N GLU A 349 31.66 16.92 28.96
CA GLU A 349 31.01 17.05 27.64
C GLU A 349 29.54 16.63 27.66
N ASN A 350 29.12 15.86 28.67
CA ASN A 350 27.74 15.42 28.86
C ASN A 350 27.33 15.49 30.33
N ILE A 351 26.01 15.41 30.58
CA ILE A 351 25.45 15.57 31.92
C ILE A 351 25.90 14.46 32.88
N TYR A 352 26.17 13.24 32.39
CA TYR A 352 26.73 12.16 33.20
C TYR A 352 28.11 12.52 33.76
N GLN A 353 28.99 13.07 32.92
CA GLN A 353 30.30 13.54 33.36
C GLN A 353 30.18 14.70 34.36
N LYS A 354 29.27 15.63 34.10
CA LYS A 354 28.97 16.75 35.01
C LYS A 354 28.42 16.28 36.36
N MET A 355 27.52 15.30 36.39
CA MET A 355 27.01 14.66 37.61
C MET A 355 28.11 13.97 38.41
N ARG A 356 29.03 13.27 37.74
CA ARG A 356 30.19 12.61 38.38
C ARG A 356 31.14 13.62 39.02
N GLU A 357 31.29 14.78 38.39
CA GLU A 357 32.10 15.86 38.95
C GLU A 357 31.37 16.60 40.08
N ALA A 358 30.06 16.82 39.97
CA ALA A 358 29.23 17.36 41.05
C ALA A 358 29.36 16.53 42.33
N ASP A 359 29.27 15.20 42.21
CA ASP A 359 29.41 14.25 43.31
C ASP A 359 30.82 14.34 43.95
N ARG A 360 31.88 14.45 43.13
CA ARG A 360 33.26 14.66 43.63
C ARG A 360 33.42 15.98 44.37
N GLN A 361 32.72 17.02 43.94
CA GLN A 361 32.75 18.35 44.57
C GLN A 361 31.77 18.45 45.75
N GLY A 362 31.08 17.37 46.11
CA GLY A 362 30.15 17.31 47.24
C GLY A 362 28.81 17.99 47.00
N ILE A 363 28.49 18.32 45.75
CA ILE A 363 27.19 18.85 45.33
C ILE A 363 26.23 17.66 45.25
N LYS A 364 25.32 17.56 46.23
CA LYS A 364 24.39 16.43 46.37
C LYS A 364 22.96 16.73 45.94
N GLU A 365 22.66 18.00 45.68
CA GLU A 365 21.35 18.41 45.19
C GLU A 365 21.40 18.45 43.66
N PHE A 366 20.65 17.53 43.07
CA PHE A 366 20.24 17.57 41.66
C PHE A 366 18.87 18.26 41.62
N PRO A 367 18.53 19.04 40.58
CA PRO A 367 17.18 19.58 40.42
C PRO A 367 16.10 18.50 40.45
#